data_AF-A0A938LZ39-F1
#
_entry.id   AF-A0A938LZ39-F1
#
_cell.length_a   1.000
_cell.length_b   1.000
_cell.length_c   1.000
_cell.angle_alpha   90.00
_cell.angle_beta   90.00
_cell.angle_gamma   90.00
#
_symmetry.space_group_name_H-M   'P 1'
#
loop_
_entity.id
_entity.type
_entity.pdbx_description
1 polymer ?
#
loop_
_entity_poly.entity_id
_entity_poly.type
_entity_poly.pdbx_seq_one_letter_code
_entity_poly.pdbx_strand_id
1 'polypeptide(L)'
;MKFQIFREGKLVNDFALSGAYLFGTDGISIRRAKITVADGCVECVRPSLETAGLALLWPIEGFGRVLLPTTCLPERDRPYILNVELARAKLMQITNRREEWSFFDNLEGMEEISKESQELFIEAIQHINDAPTASQLADRALRKATIYSEKLAGRQGKSVFERRRKSPGFGRGCLGCRLDPNLIAQPQYLDRALEYFASVTLPINWARVEPRQGRFDFSLVDSCMTALSRRKVVISAGPLLRFAPDQLPDWLLRSGVGFEKMRELAYQFVSKVVARYAQVAHRWCVISGLNAFNQFNFNFEQILEMTRAANMAVRAAGSRAIRIVEVSSPWGEYYATTPNSIPPFVYMDMVVQSGTSFDAFGLQMRFGKDEVGMHLRDMMHISSLLDCFAPIAKPLYVTDVEIPSENGKGKFSPD
;
A
#
# COMPACT_ATOMS: atom_id res chain seq x y z
N MET A 1 -2.30 25.78 -8.75
CA MET A 1 -0.87 25.49 -8.98
C MET A 1 -0.71 24.92 -10.37
N LYS A 2 0.29 25.34 -11.15
CA LYS A 2 0.47 24.90 -12.55
C LYS A 2 1.86 24.33 -12.80
N PHE A 3 1.96 23.27 -13.60
CA PHE A 3 3.22 22.62 -13.97
C PHE A 3 3.32 22.43 -15.48
N GLN A 4 4.32 23.03 -16.13
CA GLN A 4 4.67 22.71 -17.51
C GLN A 4 5.34 21.35 -17.61
N ILE A 5 4.98 20.60 -18.64
CA ILE A 5 5.53 19.27 -18.93
C ILE A 5 6.41 19.34 -20.17
N PHE A 6 7.63 18.81 -20.06
CA PHE A 6 8.52 18.67 -21.20
C PHE A 6 8.94 17.22 -21.40
N ARG A 7 9.16 16.83 -22.66
CA ARG A 7 9.86 15.60 -23.06
C ARG A 7 10.93 15.96 -24.05
N GLU A 8 12.18 15.58 -23.75
CA GLU A 8 13.35 15.95 -24.57
C GLU A 8 13.42 17.47 -24.84
N GLY A 9 13.01 18.30 -23.87
CA GLY A 9 13.00 19.76 -23.99
C GLY A 9 11.82 20.34 -24.78
N LYS A 10 10.93 19.52 -25.32
CA LYS A 10 9.72 19.97 -26.04
C LYS A 10 8.51 19.95 -25.11
N LEU A 11 7.72 21.02 -25.15
CA LEU A 11 6.47 21.12 -24.38
C LEU A 11 5.49 20.03 -24.85
N VAL A 12 4.86 19.33 -23.90
CA VAL A 12 3.92 18.24 -24.18
C VAL A 12 2.51 18.70 -23.89
N ASN A 13 1.70 18.89 -24.94
CA ASN A 13 0.30 19.31 -24.81
C ASN A 13 -0.63 18.18 -24.36
N ASP A 14 -0.39 16.95 -24.84
CA ASP A 14 -1.28 15.79 -24.61
C ASP A 14 -0.65 14.77 -23.65
N PHE A 15 -0.41 15.19 -22.40
CA PHE A 15 0.09 14.26 -21.38
C PHE A 15 -1.06 13.46 -20.76
N ALA A 16 -1.01 12.13 -20.91
CA ALA A 16 -1.95 11.23 -20.25
C ALA A 16 -1.66 11.18 -18.73
N LEU A 17 -2.48 11.88 -17.93
CA LEU A 17 -2.42 11.80 -16.46
C LEU A 17 -2.78 10.39 -15.99
N SER A 18 -1.99 9.90 -15.05
CA SER A 18 -2.10 8.54 -14.52
C SER A 18 -1.57 8.55 -13.08
N GLY A 19 -2.29 7.90 -12.15
CA GLY A 19 -1.99 7.93 -10.72
C GLY A 19 -1.87 9.32 -10.08
N ALA A 20 -2.51 10.35 -10.64
CA ALA A 20 -2.30 11.74 -10.22
C ALA A 20 -3.13 12.12 -8.98
N TYR A 21 -2.49 12.68 -7.95
CA TYR A 21 -3.16 13.25 -6.77
C TYR A 21 -2.33 14.39 -6.15
N LEU A 22 -3.00 15.24 -5.36
CA LEU A 22 -2.33 16.27 -4.56
C LEU A 22 -2.20 15.83 -3.10
N PHE A 23 -1.17 16.30 -2.41
CA PHE A 23 -0.96 16.05 -0.98
C PHE A 23 -0.44 17.29 -0.25
N GLY A 24 -0.72 17.38 1.05
CA GLY A 24 -0.27 18.45 1.94
C GLY A 24 1.12 18.22 2.52
N THR A 25 1.60 19.15 3.34
CA THR A 25 2.90 19.03 4.03
C THR A 25 2.98 17.89 5.03
N ASP A 26 1.83 17.41 5.50
CA ASP A 26 1.65 16.22 6.32
C ASP A 26 1.75 14.90 5.51
N GLY A 27 1.91 14.98 4.18
CA GLY A 27 1.91 13.83 3.28
C GLY A 27 0.52 13.23 3.03
N ILE A 28 -0.54 13.82 3.58
CA ILE A 28 -1.91 13.35 3.43
C ILE A 28 -2.48 13.89 2.12
N SER A 29 -3.20 13.05 1.38
CA SER A 29 -3.83 13.46 0.13
C SER A 29 -4.88 14.56 0.33
N ILE A 30 -4.94 15.53 -0.58
CA ILE A 30 -5.90 16.64 -0.51
C ILE A 30 -7.22 16.22 -1.17
N ARG A 31 -8.32 16.31 -0.41
CA ARG A 31 -9.67 16.04 -0.90
C ARG A 31 -10.19 17.15 -1.81
N ARG A 32 -11.09 16.77 -2.75
CA ARG A 32 -11.77 17.70 -3.66
C ARG A 32 -10.82 18.54 -4.52
N ALA A 33 -9.60 18.06 -4.73
CA ALA A 33 -8.69 18.61 -5.72
C ALA A 33 -9.11 18.18 -7.12
N LYS A 34 -8.92 19.07 -8.11
CA LYS A 34 -9.10 18.79 -9.53
C LYS A 34 -7.75 18.94 -10.23
N ILE A 35 -7.38 17.93 -11.01
CA ILE A 35 -6.14 17.90 -11.79
C ILE A 35 -6.54 17.74 -13.24
N THR A 36 -6.12 18.67 -14.09
CA THR A 36 -6.42 18.67 -15.53
C THR A 36 -5.17 18.99 -16.33
N VAL A 37 -5.12 18.55 -17.58
CA VAL A 37 -4.07 18.96 -18.54
C VAL A 37 -4.70 19.93 -19.53
N ALA A 38 -4.06 21.10 -19.68
CA ALA A 38 -4.44 22.12 -20.66
C ALA A 38 -3.18 22.88 -21.08
N ASP A 39 -3.05 23.17 -22.38
CA ASP A 39 -1.99 24.04 -22.93
C ASP A 39 -0.56 23.67 -22.47
N GLY A 40 -0.25 22.38 -22.44
CA GLY A 40 1.05 21.86 -22.02
C GLY A 40 1.33 21.96 -20.52
N CYS A 41 0.30 22.25 -19.72
CA CYS A 41 0.38 22.38 -18.28
C CYS A 41 -0.54 21.39 -17.57
N VAL A 42 -0.07 20.82 -16.46
CA VAL A 42 -0.93 20.23 -15.43
C VAL A 42 -1.42 21.36 -14.54
N GLU A 43 -2.73 21.58 -14.54
CA GLU A 43 -3.39 22.53 -13.68
C GLU A 43 -4.01 21.80 -12.48
N CYS A 44 -3.60 22.23 -11.30
CA CYS A 44 -4.01 21.68 -10.02
C CYS A 44 -4.84 22.73 -9.27
N VAL A 45 -6.16 22.51 -9.19
CA VAL A 45 -7.10 23.33 -8.43
C VAL A 45 -7.43 22.62 -7.13
N ARG A 46 -7.34 23.34 -6.00
CA ARG A 46 -7.59 22.80 -4.66
C ARG A 46 -8.37 23.80 -3.79
N PRO A 47 -9.08 23.33 -2.74
CA PRO A 47 -9.88 24.22 -1.89
C PRO A 47 -9.05 25.21 -1.05
N SER A 48 -7.85 24.82 -0.60
CA SER A 48 -6.94 25.65 0.19
C SER A 48 -5.75 26.11 -0.66
N LEU A 49 -5.29 27.35 -0.47
CA LEU A 49 -4.10 27.90 -1.15
C LEU A 49 -2.78 27.58 -0.44
N GLU A 50 -2.81 26.78 0.64
CA GLU A 50 -1.60 26.26 1.29
C GLU A 50 -0.70 25.49 0.32
N THR A 51 0.56 25.31 0.71
CA THR A 51 1.53 24.57 -0.09
C THR A 51 1.05 23.13 -0.33
N ALA A 52 1.25 22.64 -1.55
CA ALA A 52 0.82 21.29 -1.91
C ALA A 52 1.84 20.64 -2.85
N GLY A 53 2.00 19.32 -2.72
CA GLY A 53 2.74 18.51 -3.66
C GLY A 53 1.81 17.86 -4.69
N LEU A 54 2.35 17.59 -5.87
CA LEU A 54 1.71 16.78 -6.91
C LEU A 54 2.44 15.44 -7.00
N ALA A 55 1.72 14.33 -6.95
CA ALA A 55 2.23 13.01 -7.28
C ALA A 55 1.57 12.50 -8.56
N LEU A 56 2.35 11.84 -9.43
CA LEU A 56 1.85 11.24 -10.66
C LEU A 56 2.79 10.13 -11.16
N LEU A 57 2.27 9.25 -12.03
CA LEU A 57 3.10 8.28 -12.75
C LEU A 57 3.95 8.99 -13.79
N TRP A 58 5.28 8.91 -13.63
CA TRP A 58 6.24 9.57 -14.51
C TRP A 58 7.15 8.54 -15.20
N PRO A 59 7.34 8.62 -16.52
CA PRO A 59 8.28 7.75 -17.23
C PRO A 59 9.73 8.22 -17.01
N ILE A 60 10.57 7.31 -16.55
CA ILE A 60 12.02 7.49 -16.46
C ILE A 60 12.68 6.56 -17.49
N GLU A 61 13.48 7.13 -18.38
CA GLU A 61 14.19 6.40 -19.42
C GLU A 61 15.08 5.29 -18.83
N GLY A 62 14.92 4.07 -19.32
CA GLY A 62 15.67 2.89 -18.85
C GLY A 62 15.26 2.37 -17.47
N PHE A 63 14.25 2.95 -16.82
CA PHE A 63 13.75 2.51 -15.51
C PHE A 63 12.27 2.13 -15.53
N GLY A 64 11.45 2.80 -16.35
CA GLY A 64 10.02 2.53 -16.48
C GLY A 64 9.17 3.67 -15.93
N ARG A 65 7.86 3.41 -15.73
CA ARG A 65 6.90 4.41 -15.25
C ARG A 65 6.63 4.18 -13.77
N VAL A 66 7.02 5.13 -12.92
CA VAL A 66 6.88 5.02 -11.45
C VAL A 66 6.22 6.26 -10.88
N LEU A 67 5.56 6.09 -9.73
CA LEU A 67 4.86 7.18 -9.06
C LEU A 67 5.88 8.07 -8.36
N LEU A 68 5.96 9.33 -8.78
CA LEU A 68 6.88 10.32 -8.24
C LEU A 68 6.12 11.52 -7.68
N PRO A 69 6.45 11.98 -6.46
CA PRO A 69 5.97 13.24 -5.92
C PRO A 69 6.88 14.41 -6.32
N THR A 70 6.33 15.63 -6.35
CA THR A 70 7.09 16.88 -6.20
C THR A 70 7.33 17.19 -4.72
N THR A 71 8.07 18.26 -4.41
CA THR A 71 7.99 18.87 -3.08
C THR A 71 6.65 19.59 -2.89
N CYS A 72 6.32 19.98 -1.66
CA CYS A 72 5.18 20.87 -1.42
C CYS A 72 5.54 22.29 -1.86
N LEU A 73 4.82 22.81 -2.85
CA LEU A 73 5.12 24.09 -3.50
C LEU A 73 4.01 25.12 -3.19
N PRO A 74 4.35 26.40 -3.02
CA PRO A 74 3.37 27.46 -2.86
C PRO A 74 2.59 27.70 -4.17
N GLU A 75 1.41 28.32 -4.06
CA GLU A 75 0.70 28.82 -5.22
C GLU A 75 1.45 30.01 -5.83
N ARG A 76 1.56 30.06 -7.16
CA ARG A 76 2.13 31.21 -7.90
C ARG A 76 1.61 31.25 -9.34
N ASP A 77 1.68 32.42 -9.95
CA ASP A 77 1.21 32.66 -11.33
C ASP A 77 2.06 31.94 -12.38
N ARG A 78 3.41 31.99 -12.23
CA ARG A 78 4.33 31.34 -13.16
C ARG A 78 4.29 29.82 -12.98
N PRO A 79 4.04 29.02 -14.04
CA PRO A 79 4.10 27.56 -13.94
C PRO A 79 5.46 27.05 -13.46
N TYR A 80 5.46 25.96 -12.69
CA TYR A 80 6.65 25.18 -12.38
C TYR A 80 7.06 24.30 -13.56
N ILE A 81 8.34 23.94 -13.64
CA ILE A 81 8.80 22.92 -14.61
C ILE A 81 8.68 21.58 -13.90
N LEU A 82 7.75 20.72 -14.33
CA LEU A 82 7.45 19.47 -13.62
C LEU A 82 8.69 18.59 -13.48
N ASN A 83 9.47 18.44 -14.56
CA ASN A 83 10.70 17.65 -14.59
C ASN A 83 11.68 18.07 -13.48
N VAL A 84 11.86 19.39 -13.29
CA VAL A 84 12.73 19.96 -12.25
C VAL A 84 12.21 19.64 -10.86
N GLU A 85 10.90 19.79 -10.62
CA GLU A 85 10.34 19.57 -9.29
C GLU A 85 10.27 18.08 -8.90
N LEU A 86 10.13 17.17 -9.86
CA LEU A 86 10.26 15.72 -9.64
C LEU A 86 11.72 15.35 -9.29
N ALA A 87 12.70 15.89 -10.03
CA ALA A 87 14.12 15.70 -9.74
C ALA A 87 14.49 16.26 -8.35
N ARG A 88 13.99 17.45 -8.02
CA ARG A 88 14.18 18.10 -6.72
C ARG A 88 13.67 17.21 -5.58
N ALA A 89 12.45 16.71 -5.71
CA ALA A 89 11.84 15.87 -4.68
C ALA A 89 12.60 14.55 -4.49
N LYS A 90 13.03 13.89 -5.58
CA LYS A 90 13.82 12.66 -5.50
C LYS A 90 15.17 12.91 -4.82
N LEU A 91 15.89 13.97 -5.17
CA LEU A 91 17.16 14.32 -4.53
C LEU A 91 16.98 14.69 -3.05
N MET A 92 15.94 15.45 -2.71
CA MET A 92 15.59 15.76 -1.30
C MET A 92 15.32 14.49 -0.50
N GLN A 93 14.54 13.55 -1.06
CA GLN A 93 14.25 12.26 -0.41
C GLN A 93 15.53 11.46 -0.18
N ILE A 94 16.44 11.41 -1.16
CA ILE A 94 17.74 10.74 -1.02
C ILE A 94 18.53 11.35 0.13
N THR A 95 18.64 12.67 0.21
CA THR A 95 19.35 13.36 1.30
C THR A 95 18.76 13.01 2.66
N ASN A 96 17.45 13.17 2.84
CA ASN A 96 16.78 12.89 4.10
C ASN A 96 16.95 11.42 4.53
N ARG A 97 16.76 10.47 3.60
CA ARG A 97 16.91 9.05 3.91
C ARG A 97 18.34 8.63 4.19
N ARG A 98 19.34 9.27 3.58
CA ARG A 98 20.75 9.05 3.95
C ARG A 98 21.01 9.44 5.40
N GLU A 99 20.52 10.60 5.82
CA GLU A 99 20.67 11.07 7.20
C GLU A 99 19.95 10.14 8.19
N GLU A 100 18.67 9.83 7.93
CA GLU A 100 17.87 8.96 8.79
C GLU A 100 18.45 7.54 8.90
N TRP A 101 19.02 7.00 7.82
CA TRP A 101 19.68 5.69 7.80
C TRP A 101 21.14 5.74 8.24
N SER A 102 21.65 6.92 8.65
CA SER A 102 23.02 7.14 9.10
C SER A 102 24.10 6.80 8.05
N PHE A 103 23.79 6.97 6.76
CA PHE A 103 24.75 6.87 5.66
C PHE A 103 25.46 8.20 5.42
N PHE A 104 26.32 8.57 6.37
CA PHE A 104 27.10 9.80 6.33
C PHE A 104 28.29 9.70 5.37
N ASP A 105 28.91 8.53 5.28
CA ASP A 105 30.07 8.32 4.42
C ASP A 105 29.69 8.13 2.95
N ASN A 106 30.66 8.39 2.08
CA ASN A 106 30.57 8.01 0.68
C ASN A 106 30.45 6.49 0.56
N LEU A 107 29.46 6.09 -0.22
CA LEU A 107 29.08 4.71 -0.37
C LEU A 107 29.86 4.09 -1.54
N GLU A 108 30.89 3.31 -1.21
CA GLU A 108 31.83 2.71 -2.17
C GLU A 108 31.14 2.23 -3.45
N GLY A 109 31.59 2.72 -4.62
CA GLY A 109 31.03 2.35 -5.93
C GLY A 109 29.73 3.08 -6.30
N MET A 110 29.41 4.17 -5.60
CA MET A 110 28.22 5.00 -5.85
C MET A 110 28.52 6.51 -5.82
N GLU A 111 29.78 6.90 -5.64
CA GLU A 111 30.22 8.30 -5.54
C GLU A 111 29.94 9.06 -6.84
N GLU A 112 30.34 8.49 -7.97
CA GLU A 112 30.20 9.09 -9.29
C GLU A 112 28.73 9.34 -9.64
N ILE A 113 27.86 8.33 -9.49
CA ILE A 113 26.43 8.48 -9.81
C ILE A 113 25.72 9.49 -8.90
N SER A 114 26.10 9.54 -7.61
CA SER A 114 25.57 10.52 -6.67
C SER A 114 25.98 11.93 -7.10
N LYS A 115 27.27 12.13 -7.36
CA LYS A 115 27.83 13.42 -7.77
C LYS A 115 27.24 13.91 -9.09
N GLU A 116 27.23 13.07 -10.13
CA GLU A 116 26.65 13.40 -11.44
C GLU A 116 25.17 13.81 -11.32
N SER A 117 24.38 13.10 -10.50
CA SER A 117 22.96 13.43 -10.32
C SER A 117 22.75 14.81 -9.70
N GLN A 118 23.64 15.23 -8.79
CA GLN A 118 23.62 16.54 -8.16
C GLN A 118 24.10 17.63 -9.11
N GLU A 119 25.21 17.41 -9.83
CA GLU A 119 25.76 18.36 -10.80
C GLU A 119 24.75 18.67 -11.91
N LEU A 120 24.14 17.64 -12.51
CA LEU A 120 23.10 17.81 -13.52
C LEU A 120 21.90 18.59 -12.99
N PHE A 121 21.50 18.38 -11.73
CA PHE A 121 20.40 19.12 -11.13
C PHE A 121 20.79 20.58 -10.86
N ILE A 122 22.01 20.84 -10.39
CA ILE A 122 22.53 22.20 -10.21
C ILE A 122 22.52 22.95 -11.54
N GLU A 123 23.01 22.32 -12.61
CA GLU A 123 22.94 22.89 -13.97
C GLU A 123 21.48 23.15 -14.39
N ALA A 124 20.55 22.23 -14.11
CA ALA A 124 19.14 22.43 -14.41
C ALA A 124 18.56 23.67 -13.70
N ILE A 125 18.96 23.92 -12.45
CA ILE A 125 18.56 25.12 -11.69
C ILE A 125 19.23 26.39 -12.24
N GLN A 126 20.50 26.32 -12.65
CA GLN A 126 21.18 27.46 -13.30
C GLN A 126 20.49 27.87 -14.60
N HIS A 127 19.92 26.90 -15.33
CA HIS A 127 19.15 27.11 -16.55
C HIS A 127 17.63 27.28 -16.32
N ILE A 128 17.15 27.54 -15.10
CA ILE A 128 15.70 27.56 -14.79
C ILE A 128 14.86 28.56 -15.63
N ASN A 129 15.51 29.59 -16.19
CA ASN A 129 14.85 30.55 -17.08
C ASN A 129 14.74 30.07 -18.53
N ASP A 130 15.44 29.00 -18.89
CA ASP A 130 15.35 28.28 -20.16
C ASP A 130 14.72 26.90 -19.90
N ALA A 131 13.37 26.87 -19.90
CA ALA A 131 12.61 25.70 -19.50
C ALA A 131 12.91 24.42 -20.30
N PRO A 132 13.07 24.47 -21.65
CA PRO A 132 13.57 23.34 -22.44
C PRO A 132 14.86 22.74 -21.90
N THR A 133 15.91 23.54 -21.73
CA THR A 133 17.23 23.08 -21.27
C THR A 133 17.18 22.57 -19.83
N ALA A 134 16.52 23.31 -18.93
CA ALA A 134 16.34 22.89 -17.55
C ALA A 134 15.62 21.54 -17.43
N SER A 135 14.61 21.30 -18.26
CA SER A 135 13.86 20.04 -18.24
C SER A 135 14.69 18.83 -18.66
N GLN A 136 15.54 18.97 -19.69
CA GLN A 136 16.41 17.90 -20.17
C GLN A 136 17.48 17.53 -19.12
N LEU A 137 18.08 18.54 -18.49
CA LEU A 137 19.04 18.34 -17.41
C LEU A 137 18.38 17.69 -16.18
N ALA A 138 17.17 18.13 -15.83
CA ALA A 138 16.40 17.55 -14.74
C ALA A 138 16.00 16.08 -14.99
N ASP A 139 15.62 15.70 -16.20
CA ASP A 139 15.32 14.30 -16.54
C ASP A 139 16.57 13.42 -16.42
N ARG A 140 17.72 13.91 -16.88
CA ARG A 140 19.02 13.21 -16.72
C ARG A 140 19.40 13.07 -15.24
N ALA A 141 19.22 14.13 -14.46
CA ALA A 141 19.44 14.11 -13.01
C ALA A 141 18.50 13.10 -12.31
N LEU A 142 17.20 13.13 -12.62
CA LEU A 142 16.20 12.23 -12.06
C LEU A 142 16.51 10.76 -12.37
N ARG A 143 16.94 10.45 -13.60
CA ARG A 143 17.37 9.10 -13.99
C ARG A 143 18.51 8.60 -13.12
N LYS A 144 19.57 9.39 -12.98
CA LYS A 144 20.75 9.05 -12.16
C LYS A 144 20.40 8.94 -10.68
N ALA A 145 19.64 9.91 -10.16
CA ALA A 145 19.16 9.93 -8.77
C ALA A 145 18.30 8.71 -8.45
N THR A 146 17.44 8.27 -9.37
CA THR A 146 16.58 7.08 -9.17
C THR A 146 17.41 5.81 -9.06
N ILE A 147 18.39 5.60 -9.96
CA ILE A 147 19.31 4.46 -9.88
C ILE A 147 20.12 4.48 -8.58
N TYR A 148 20.60 5.67 -8.17
CA TYR A 148 21.29 5.81 -6.88
C TYR A 148 20.37 5.48 -5.70
N SER A 149 19.11 5.94 -5.72
CA SER A 149 18.14 5.67 -4.65
C SER A 149 17.81 4.19 -4.50
N GLU A 150 17.68 3.46 -5.60
CA GLU A 150 17.50 1.99 -5.63
C GLU A 150 18.67 1.27 -4.97
N LYS A 151 19.88 1.62 -5.39
CA LYS A 151 21.12 1.05 -4.84
C LYS A 151 21.26 1.32 -3.35
N LEU A 152 20.93 2.52 -2.90
CA LEU A 152 20.95 2.92 -1.50
C LEU A 152 19.94 2.13 -0.67
N ALA A 153 18.69 2.06 -1.12
CA ALA A 153 17.63 1.29 -0.45
C ALA A 153 17.98 -0.21 -0.38
N GLY A 154 18.57 -0.78 -1.45
CA GLY A 154 19.05 -2.16 -1.46
C GLY A 154 20.16 -2.43 -0.46
N ARG A 155 21.14 -1.50 -0.33
CA ARG A 155 22.18 -1.59 0.70
C ARG A 155 21.60 -1.53 2.11
N GLN A 156 20.67 -0.61 2.36
CA GLN A 156 20.00 -0.50 3.66
C GLN A 156 19.25 -1.78 4.01
N GLY A 157 18.42 -2.27 3.07
CA GLY A 157 17.67 -3.51 3.24
C GLY A 157 18.58 -4.70 3.55
N LYS A 158 19.69 -4.84 2.81
CA LYS A 158 20.69 -5.89 3.06
C LYS A 158 21.34 -5.77 4.44
N SER A 159 21.72 -4.56 4.85
CA SER A 159 22.32 -4.31 6.17
C SER A 159 21.38 -4.73 7.31
N VAL A 160 20.11 -4.28 7.25
CA VAL A 160 19.09 -4.63 8.24
C VAL A 160 18.78 -6.13 8.21
N PHE A 161 18.73 -6.74 7.04
CA PHE A 161 18.50 -8.17 6.87
C PHE A 161 19.62 -9.00 7.51
N GLU A 162 20.90 -8.71 7.23
CA GLU A 162 22.03 -9.44 7.82
C GLU A 162 22.09 -9.27 9.35
N ARG A 163 21.76 -8.08 9.87
CA ARG A 163 21.65 -7.86 11.32
C ARG A 163 20.56 -8.75 11.93
N ARG A 164 19.39 -8.85 11.29
CA ARG A 164 18.29 -9.73 11.73
C ARG A 164 18.66 -11.20 11.62
N ARG A 165 19.44 -11.60 10.62
CA ARG A 165 19.92 -12.98 10.42
C ARG A 165 20.88 -13.44 11.52
N LYS A 166 21.69 -12.54 12.08
CA LYS A 166 22.61 -12.82 13.20
C LYS A 166 21.91 -12.95 14.56
N SER A 167 20.68 -12.48 14.66
CA SER A 167 19.76 -12.74 15.77
C SER A 167 18.84 -13.92 15.37
N PRO A 168 18.18 -14.66 16.27
CA PRO A 168 17.17 -15.68 15.90
C PRO A 168 15.90 -15.11 15.22
N GLY A 169 16.03 -14.02 14.45
CA GLY A 169 14.97 -13.08 14.04
C GLY A 169 14.08 -13.54 12.88
N PHE A 170 14.20 -14.77 12.39
CA PHE A 170 13.25 -15.33 11.43
C PHE A 170 12.51 -16.50 12.05
N GLY A 171 11.35 -16.19 12.64
CA GLY A 171 10.43 -17.21 13.15
C GLY A 171 9.90 -18.11 12.02
N ARG A 172 9.41 -19.29 12.40
CA ARG A 172 8.73 -20.20 11.47
C ARG A 172 7.56 -19.48 10.80
N GLY A 173 7.49 -19.54 9.47
CA GLY A 173 6.44 -18.86 8.69
C GLY A 173 6.65 -17.36 8.52
N CYS A 174 7.92 -16.92 8.39
CA CYS A 174 8.30 -15.56 8.00
C CYS A 174 7.97 -15.23 6.53
N LEU A 175 7.99 -16.25 5.67
CA LEU A 175 7.57 -16.18 4.28
C LEU A 175 6.35 -17.08 4.08
N GLY A 176 5.34 -16.54 3.41
CA GLY A 176 4.10 -17.26 3.14
C GLY A 176 3.44 -16.86 1.84
N CYS A 177 2.43 -17.63 1.46
CA CYS A 177 1.61 -17.36 0.28
C CYS A 177 0.11 -17.39 0.61
N ARG A 178 -0.69 -16.70 -0.18
CA ARG A 178 -2.15 -16.88 -0.18
C ARG A 178 -2.50 -18.01 -1.13
N LEU A 179 -3.31 -18.96 -0.66
CA LEU A 179 -3.77 -20.08 -1.48
C LEU A 179 -5.12 -19.76 -2.13
N ASP A 180 -5.36 -20.32 -3.31
CA ASP A 180 -6.70 -20.39 -3.90
C ASP A 180 -7.44 -21.58 -3.29
N PRO A 181 -8.54 -21.36 -2.53
CA PRO A 181 -9.30 -22.45 -1.92
C PRO A 181 -9.77 -23.51 -2.91
N ASN A 182 -10.05 -23.13 -4.17
CA ASN A 182 -10.56 -24.06 -5.17
C ASN A 182 -9.48 -25.02 -5.70
N LEU A 183 -8.20 -24.68 -5.51
CA LEU A 183 -7.05 -25.49 -5.96
C LEU A 183 -6.42 -26.33 -4.85
N ILE A 184 -6.78 -26.12 -3.58
CA ILE A 184 -6.17 -26.83 -2.43
C ILE A 184 -6.40 -28.35 -2.49
N ALA A 185 -7.51 -28.80 -3.09
CA ALA A 185 -7.78 -30.22 -3.30
C ALA A 185 -6.81 -30.89 -4.29
N GLN A 186 -6.08 -30.11 -5.09
CA GLN A 186 -5.09 -30.60 -6.06
C GLN A 186 -3.74 -30.79 -5.35
N PRO A 187 -3.22 -32.02 -5.19
CA PRO A 187 -1.98 -32.26 -4.46
C PRO A 187 -0.78 -31.52 -5.06
N GLN A 188 -0.70 -31.45 -6.39
CA GLN A 188 0.38 -30.76 -7.10
C GLN A 188 0.45 -29.27 -6.75
N TYR A 189 -0.70 -28.58 -6.69
CA TYR A 189 -0.77 -27.17 -6.31
C TYR A 189 -0.30 -26.96 -4.86
N LEU A 190 -0.86 -27.76 -3.95
CA LEU A 190 -0.59 -27.62 -2.52
C LEU A 190 0.86 -27.99 -2.19
N ASP A 191 1.37 -29.10 -2.71
CA ASP A 191 2.72 -29.57 -2.42
C ASP A 191 3.77 -28.61 -2.99
N ARG A 192 3.53 -28.02 -4.18
CA ARG A 192 4.38 -26.95 -4.73
C ARG A 192 4.36 -25.69 -3.87
N ALA A 193 3.20 -25.26 -3.39
CA ALA A 193 3.14 -24.11 -2.49
C ALA A 193 3.91 -24.37 -1.18
N LEU A 194 3.74 -25.56 -0.60
CA LEU A 194 4.37 -25.92 0.67
C LEU A 194 5.88 -26.25 0.55
N GLU A 195 6.39 -26.46 -0.66
CA GLU A 195 7.83 -26.58 -0.96
C GLU A 195 8.57 -25.27 -0.63
N TYR A 196 7.95 -24.12 -0.92
CA TYR A 196 8.59 -22.80 -0.78
C TYR A 196 8.10 -21.99 0.42
N PHE A 197 6.87 -22.24 0.90
CA PHE A 197 6.21 -21.39 1.89
C PHE A 197 5.95 -22.11 3.21
N ALA A 198 6.51 -21.56 4.30
CA ALA A 198 6.32 -22.09 5.66
C ALA A 198 5.06 -21.56 6.36
N SER A 199 4.38 -20.58 5.74
CA SER A 199 3.08 -20.05 6.16
C SER A 199 2.15 -19.98 4.95
N VAL A 200 0.86 -20.25 5.17
CA VAL A 200 -0.17 -20.10 4.15
C VAL A 200 -1.33 -19.28 4.69
N THR A 201 -1.98 -18.52 3.81
CA THR A 201 -3.19 -17.76 4.14
C THR A 201 -4.36 -18.30 3.33
N LEU A 202 -5.37 -18.81 4.02
CA LEU A 202 -6.64 -19.21 3.42
C LEU A 202 -7.61 -18.02 3.40
N PRO A 203 -8.00 -17.51 2.22
CA PRO A 203 -8.96 -16.42 2.15
C PRO A 203 -10.34 -16.87 2.62
N ILE A 204 -10.98 -16.03 3.42
CA ILE A 204 -12.38 -16.19 3.84
C ILE A 204 -13.17 -15.06 3.20
N ASN A 205 -14.30 -15.40 2.58
CA ASN A 205 -15.18 -14.44 1.94
C ASN A 205 -16.58 -14.61 2.54
N TRP A 206 -17.10 -13.56 3.17
CA TRP A 206 -18.40 -13.60 3.85
C TRP A 206 -19.53 -13.89 2.85
N ALA A 207 -19.51 -13.29 1.65
CA ALA A 207 -20.48 -13.57 0.60
C ALA A 207 -20.57 -15.06 0.23
N ARG A 208 -19.43 -15.76 0.19
CA ARG A 208 -19.37 -17.20 -0.10
C ARG A 208 -19.81 -18.06 1.09
N VAL A 209 -19.46 -17.66 2.31
CA VAL A 209 -19.75 -18.44 3.52
C VAL A 209 -21.20 -18.27 3.97
N GLU A 210 -21.81 -17.11 3.78
CA GLU A 210 -23.21 -16.84 4.14
C GLU A 210 -23.99 -16.27 2.94
N PRO A 211 -24.22 -17.08 1.88
CA PRO A 211 -24.86 -16.61 0.66
C PRO A 211 -26.30 -16.13 0.87
N ARG A 212 -26.98 -16.62 1.92
CA ARG A 212 -28.28 -16.13 2.39
C ARG A 212 -28.22 -15.94 3.89
N GLN A 213 -28.86 -14.89 4.40
CA GLN A 213 -28.87 -14.60 5.84
C GLN A 213 -29.25 -15.83 6.66
N GLY A 214 -28.40 -16.19 7.63
CA GLY A 214 -28.58 -17.35 8.50
C GLY A 214 -28.22 -18.70 7.89
N ARG A 215 -27.97 -18.80 6.58
CA ARG A 215 -27.58 -20.05 5.89
C ARG A 215 -26.09 -20.03 5.58
N PHE A 216 -25.34 -20.84 6.31
CA PHE A 216 -23.89 -20.92 6.21
C PHE A 216 -23.46 -22.13 5.38
N ASP A 217 -22.54 -21.91 4.43
CA ASP A 217 -21.84 -22.95 3.69
C ASP A 217 -20.34 -22.89 4.01
N PHE A 218 -19.89 -23.85 4.81
CA PHE A 218 -18.49 -24.00 5.22
C PHE A 218 -17.74 -25.07 4.41
N SER A 219 -18.39 -25.74 3.44
CA SER A 219 -17.87 -26.95 2.77
C SER A 219 -16.46 -26.76 2.16
N LEU A 220 -16.25 -25.65 1.46
CA LEU A 220 -14.96 -25.32 0.87
C LEU A 220 -13.91 -24.99 1.92
N VAL A 221 -14.24 -24.18 2.92
CA VAL A 221 -13.29 -23.78 3.96
C VAL A 221 -12.92 -24.98 4.84
N ASP A 222 -13.88 -25.87 5.14
CA ASP A 222 -13.68 -27.11 5.89
C ASP A 222 -12.72 -28.06 5.20
N SER A 223 -12.92 -28.30 3.90
CA SER A 223 -12.06 -29.18 3.12
C SER A 223 -10.63 -28.63 3.06
N CYS A 224 -10.49 -27.32 2.86
CA CYS A 224 -9.19 -26.64 2.88
C CYS A 224 -8.50 -26.74 4.26
N MET A 225 -9.20 -26.40 5.34
CA MET A 225 -8.65 -26.47 6.71
C MET A 225 -8.26 -27.89 7.10
N THR A 226 -9.04 -28.89 6.67
CA THR A 226 -8.74 -30.32 6.90
C THR A 226 -7.50 -30.77 6.12
N ALA A 227 -7.33 -30.30 4.87
CA ALA A 227 -6.14 -30.59 4.09
C ALA A 227 -4.89 -29.95 4.71
N LEU A 228 -4.99 -28.68 5.15
CA LEU A 228 -3.89 -27.93 5.73
C LEU A 228 -3.50 -28.39 7.14
N SER A 229 -4.45 -28.81 7.98
CA SER A 229 -4.17 -29.25 9.36
C SER A 229 -3.27 -30.49 9.44
N ARG A 230 -3.23 -31.30 8.37
CA ARG A 230 -2.35 -32.46 8.22
C ARG A 230 -0.92 -32.09 7.83
N ARG A 231 -0.65 -30.83 7.54
CA ARG A 231 0.64 -30.32 7.06
C ARG A 231 1.36 -29.55 8.17
N LYS A 232 2.69 -29.58 8.15
CA LYS A 232 3.55 -28.86 9.10
C LYS A 232 3.74 -27.39 8.69
N VAL A 233 2.64 -26.64 8.52
CA VAL A 233 2.63 -25.24 8.05
C VAL A 233 1.93 -24.31 9.04
N VAL A 234 2.33 -23.04 9.08
CA VAL A 234 1.57 -22.01 9.82
C VAL A 234 0.34 -21.62 9.00
N ILE A 235 -0.85 -21.83 9.55
CA ILE A 235 -2.12 -21.54 8.88
C ILE A 235 -2.64 -20.19 9.34
N SER A 236 -2.75 -19.25 8.41
CA SER A 236 -3.45 -17.99 8.59
C SER A 236 -4.79 -18.05 7.88
N ALA A 237 -5.80 -17.34 8.38
CA ALA A 237 -7.12 -17.31 7.78
C ALA A 237 -7.71 -15.89 7.80
N GLY A 238 -8.43 -15.53 6.75
CA GLY A 238 -9.10 -14.23 6.61
C GLY A 238 -8.80 -13.51 5.29
N PRO A 239 -9.23 -12.26 5.13
CA PRO A 239 -9.85 -11.44 6.17
C PRO A 239 -11.20 -12.00 6.63
N LEU A 240 -11.50 -11.93 7.93
CA LEU A 240 -12.83 -12.28 8.43
C LEU A 240 -13.85 -11.23 8.01
N LEU A 241 -13.47 -9.95 8.08
CA LEU A 241 -14.29 -8.85 7.60
C LEU A 241 -13.55 -8.01 6.57
N ARG A 242 -14.20 -7.74 5.45
CA ARG A 242 -13.75 -6.79 4.44
C ARG A 242 -14.97 -6.12 3.82
N PHE A 243 -15.06 -4.81 3.95
CA PHE A 243 -16.23 -4.03 3.54
C PHE A 243 -16.10 -3.54 2.09
N ALA A 244 -15.83 -4.48 1.19
CA ALA A 244 -15.83 -4.29 -0.25
C ALA A 244 -17.00 -5.07 -0.88
N PRO A 245 -17.61 -4.60 -1.98
CA PRO A 245 -18.78 -5.23 -2.59
C PRO A 245 -18.63 -6.72 -2.89
N ASP A 246 -17.44 -7.15 -3.34
CA ASP A 246 -17.12 -8.53 -3.73
C ASP A 246 -16.91 -9.49 -2.54
N GLN A 247 -16.87 -8.96 -1.32
CA GLN A 247 -16.62 -9.71 -0.09
C GLN A 247 -17.85 -9.79 0.82
N LEU A 248 -18.88 -9.00 0.54
CA LEU A 248 -20.08 -8.88 1.35
C LEU A 248 -21.24 -9.64 0.70
N PRO A 249 -22.07 -10.38 1.47
CA PRO A 249 -23.23 -11.03 0.91
C PRO A 249 -24.21 -10.04 0.28
N ASP A 250 -24.79 -10.47 -0.83
CA ASP A 250 -25.83 -9.78 -1.60
C ASP A 250 -27.02 -9.29 -0.74
N TRP A 251 -27.47 -10.13 0.20
CA TRP A 251 -28.57 -9.80 1.10
C TRP A 251 -28.21 -8.68 2.07
N LEU A 252 -26.93 -8.58 2.47
CA LEU A 252 -26.45 -7.56 3.38
C LEU A 252 -26.33 -6.21 2.65
N LEU A 253 -25.78 -6.22 1.43
CA LEU A 253 -25.69 -5.04 0.57
C LEU A 253 -27.06 -4.39 0.31
N ARG A 254 -28.12 -5.20 0.21
CA ARG A 254 -29.51 -4.73 0.00
C ARG A 254 -30.31 -4.48 1.28
N SER A 255 -29.74 -4.76 2.44
CA SER A 255 -30.51 -4.78 3.69
C SER A 255 -30.88 -3.39 4.23
N GLY A 256 -30.08 -2.35 3.93
CA GLY A 256 -30.27 -1.00 4.47
C GLY A 256 -30.14 -0.90 6.00
N VAL A 257 -29.51 -1.88 6.65
CA VAL A 257 -29.40 -1.93 8.11
C VAL A 257 -28.50 -0.81 8.65
N GLY A 258 -28.89 -0.25 9.81
CA GLY A 258 -28.05 0.70 10.54
C GLY A 258 -26.78 0.06 11.11
N PHE A 259 -25.85 0.91 11.54
CA PHE A 259 -24.53 0.49 12.04
C PHE A 259 -24.61 -0.56 13.17
N GLU A 260 -25.49 -0.37 14.16
CA GLU A 260 -25.59 -1.32 15.28
C GLU A 260 -25.95 -2.73 14.84
N LYS A 261 -26.90 -2.85 13.91
CA LYS A 261 -27.30 -4.16 13.38
C LYS A 261 -26.21 -4.75 12.50
N MET A 262 -25.51 -3.92 11.72
CA MET A 262 -24.36 -4.36 10.94
C MET A 262 -23.24 -4.88 11.83
N ARG A 263 -22.92 -4.18 12.93
CA ARG A 263 -21.94 -4.60 13.94
C ARG A 263 -22.33 -5.93 14.58
N GLU A 264 -23.60 -6.13 14.90
CA GLU A 264 -24.11 -7.40 15.43
C GLU A 264 -23.94 -8.55 14.43
N LEU A 265 -24.31 -8.35 13.16
CA LEU A 265 -24.17 -9.36 12.10
C LEU A 265 -22.69 -9.70 11.86
N ALA A 266 -21.82 -8.69 11.83
CA ALA A 266 -20.38 -8.87 11.68
C ALA A 266 -19.78 -9.66 12.86
N TYR A 267 -20.18 -9.31 14.08
CA TYR A 267 -19.79 -10.04 15.29
C TYR A 267 -20.22 -11.51 15.22
N GLN A 268 -21.48 -11.78 14.88
CA GLN A 268 -22.01 -13.14 14.76
C GLN A 268 -21.28 -13.97 13.69
N PHE A 269 -21.02 -13.36 12.52
CA PHE A 269 -20.27 -14.00 11.45
C PHE A 269 -18.86 -14.39 11.92
N VAL A 270 -18.12 -13.43 12.47
CA VAL A 270 -16.77 -13.65 13.00
C VAL A 270 -16.77 -14.74 14.07
N SER A 271 -17.68 -14.68 15.04
CA SER A 271 -17.77 -15.69 16.10
C SER A 271 -18.02 -17.10 15.54
N LYS A 272 -18.90 -17.26 14.54
CA LYS A 272 -19.17 -18.56 13.92
C LYS A 272 -17.96 -19.13 13.19
N VAL A 273 -17.29 -18.31 12.38
CA VAL A 273 -16.09 -18.71 11.64
C VAL A 273 -14.96 -19.09 12.60
N VAL A 274 -14.69 -18.25 13.61
CA VAL A 274 -13.60 -18.47 14.55
C VAL A 274 -13.88 -19.68 15.43
N ALA A 275 -15.09 -19.82 15.98
CA ALA A 275 -15.45 -20.98 16.81
C ALA A 275 -15.24 -22.31 16.06
N ARG A 276 -15.45 -22.31 14.74
CA ARG A 276 -15.27 -23.48 13.89
C ARG A 276 -13.80 -23.85 13.65
N TYR A 277 -12.91 -22.87 13.50
CA TYR A 277 -11.53 -23.11 13.06
C TYR A 277 -10.43 -22.68 14.05
N ALA A 278 -10.79 -22.23 15.26
CA ALA A 278 -9.85 -21.72 16.27
C ALA A 278 -8.74 -22.71 16.66
N GLN A 279 -8.98 -24.01 16.52
CA GLN A 279 -7.99 -25.06 16.83
C GLN A 279 -6.96 -25.26 15.72
N VAL A 280 -7.23 -24.78 14.51
CA VAL A 280 -6.39 -25.00 13.31
C VAL A 280 -5.71 -23.70 12.85
N ALA A 281 -6.42 -22.58 12.94
CA ALA A 281 -5.87 -21.28 12.56
C ALA A 281 -4.88 -20.77 13.61
N HIS A 282 -3.68 -20.43 13.16
CA HIS A 282 -2.60 -19.87 13.98
C HIS A 282 -2.62 -18.33 13.97
N ARG A 283 -3.15 -17.73 12.90
CA ARG A 283 -3.29 -16.29 12.73
C ARG A 283 -4.64 -15.96 12.06
N TRP A 284 -5.26 -14.88 12.50
CA TRP A 284 -6.48 -14.33 11.91
C TRP A 284 -6.20 -12.95 11.35
N CYS A 285 -6.41 -12.77 10.04
CA CYS A 285 -6.66 -11.43 9.51
C CYS A 285 -8.10 -11.09 9.89
N VAL A 286 -8.27 -10.29 10.95
CA VAL A 286 -9.58 -10.06 11.56
C VAL A 286 -10.41 -9.11 10.71
N ILE A 287 -9.80 -8.02 10.30
CA ILE A 287 -10.43 -7.03 9.44
C ILE A 287 -9.40 -6.47 8.48
N SER A 288 -9.80 -6.27 7.23
CA SER A 288 -8.92 -5.82 6.15
C SER A 288 -9.46 -4.59 5.46
N GLY A 289 -8.63 -3.55 5.43
CA GLY A 289 -8.79 -2.42 4.53
C GLY A 289 -9.93 -1.48 4.88
N LEU A 290 -10.52 -1.54 6.08
CA LEU A 290 -11.63 -0.66 6.47
C LEU A 290 -11.26 0.83 6.44
N ASN A 291 -9.97 1.16 6.50
CA ASN A 291 -9.45 2.51 6.28
C ASN A 291 -9.78 3.08 4.88
N ALA A 292 -9.89 2.20 3.87
CA ALA A 292 -10.07 2.58 2.46
C ALA A 292 -11.37 2.01 1.85
N PHE A 293 -11.77 0.80 2.22
CA PHE A 293 -12.95 0.10 1.73
C PHE A 293 -14.07 0.17 2.78
N ASN A 294 -15.00 1.10 2.55
CA ASN A 294 -16.07 1.41 3.48
C ASN A 294 -17.42 1.44 2.75
N GLN A 295 -17.88 0.27 2.28
CA GLN A 295 -19.09 0.14 1.45
C GLN A 295 -20.35 0.75 2.08
N PHE A 296 -20.46 0.77 3.41
CA PHE A 296 -21.61 1.30 4.13
C PHE A 296 -21.40 2.72 4.66
N ASN A 297 -20.32 3.39 4.25
CA ASN A 297 -20.03 4.79 4.56
C ASN A 297 -20.02 5.09 6.07
N PHE A 298 -19.47 4.17 6.87
CA PHE A 298 -19.29 4.34 8.31
C PHE A 298 -18.49 5.61 8.61
N ASN A 299 -18.88 6.33 9.65
CA ASN A 299 -18.08 7.44 10.14
C ASN A 299 -16.82 6.94 10.87
N PHE A 300 -15.95 7.87 11.26
CA PHE A 300 -14.67 7.56 11.91
C PHE A 300 -14.82 6.69 13.18
N GLU A 301 -15.75 7.04 14.08
CA GLU A 301 -15.99 6.31 15.33
C GLU A 301 -16.53 4.89 15.05
N GLN A 302 -17.44 4.78 14.08
CA GLN A 302 -18.01 3.50 13.64
C GLN A 302 -16.95 2.57 13.03
N ILE A 303 -15.98 3.12 12.31
CA ILE A 303 -14.84 2.34 11.78
C ILE A 303 -14.02 1.75 12.92
N LEU A 304 -13.66 2.56 13.93
CA LEU A 304 -12.90 2.08 15.09
C LEU A 304 -13.71 1.06 15.90
N GLU A 305 -14.99 1.32 16.10
CA GLU A 305 -15.91 0.44 16.83
C GLU A 305 -16.09 -0.91 16.12
N MET A 306 -16.23 -0.92 14.79
CA MET A 306 -16.30 -2.15 14.01
C MET A 306 -15.01 -2.97 14.14
N THR A 307 -13.85 -2.31 14.02
CA THR A 307 -12.53 -2.96 14.21
C THR A 307 -12.39 -3.54 15.61
N ARG A 308 -12.85 -2.82 16.64
CA ARG A 308 -12.87 -3.30 18.02
C ARG A 308 -13.79 -4.50 18.20
N ALA A 309 -15.03 -4.41 17.71
CA ALA A 309 -16.04 -5.46 17.82
C ALA A 309 -15.59 -6.76 17.14
N ALA A 310 -14.97 -6.68 15.96
CA ALA A 310 -14.43 -7.83 15.24
C ALA A 310 -13.31 -8.53 16.05
N ASN A 311 -12.38 -7.77 16.61
CA ASN A 311 -11.31 -8.32 17.45
C ASN A 311 -11.86 -8.93 18.75
N MET A 312 -12.89 -8.33 19.34
CA MET A 312 -13.58 -8.88 20.50
C MET A 312 -14.29 -10.19 20.18
N ALA A 313 -14.92 -10.31 19.00
CA ALA A 313 -15.57 -11.54 18.57
C ALA A 313 -14.59 -12.72 18.45
N VAL A 314 -13.39 -12.48 17.90
CA VAL A 314 -12.32 -13.50 17.82
C VAL A 314 -11.89 -13.95 19.22
N ARG A 315 -11.70 -13.00 20.15
CA ARG A 315 -11.30 -13.29 21.53
C ARG A 315 -12.39 -14.03 22.30
N ALA A 316 -13.65 -13.61 22.15
CA ALA A 316 -14.80 -14.21 22.82
C ALA A 316 -15.07 -15.64 22.35
N ALA A 317 -14.78 -15.94 21.07
CA ALA A 317 -14.81 -17.30 20.53
C ALA A 317 -13.67 -18.21 21.07
N GLY A 318 -12.81 -17.72 21.97
CA GLY A 318 -11.79 -18.50 22.66
C GLY A 318 -10.50 -18.74 21.88
N SER A 319 -10.31 -18.08 20.72
CA SER A 319 -9.08 -18.23 19.95
C SER A 319 -7.91 -17.49 20.59
N ARG A 320 -6.77 -18.18 20.72
CA ARG A 320 -5.48 -17.61 21.17
C ARG A 320 -4.53 -17.27 20.01
N ALA A 321 -5.03 -17.36 18.78
CA ALA A 321 -4.27 -17.06 17.58
C ALA A 321 -3.93 -15.57 17.46
N ILE A 322 -2.87 -15.25 16.72
CA ILE A 322 -2.45 -13.87 16.45
C ILE A 322 -3.55 -13.16 15.65
N ARG A 323 -4.04 -12.03 16.16
CA ARG A 323 -5.05 -11.18 15.50
C ARG A 323 -4.35 -10.03 14.78
N ILE A 324 -4.53 -10.01 13.47
CA ILE A 324 -3.95 -9.02 12.57
C ILE A 324 -5.05 -8.07 12.09
N VAL A 325 -4.83 -6.77 12.26
CA VAL A 325 -5.63 -5.71 11.61
C VAL A 325 -4.87 -5.29 10.35
N GLU A 326 -5.49 -5.46 9.18
CA GLU A 326 -4.82 -5.21 7.92
C GLU A 326 -5.24 -3.87 7.30
N VAL A 327 -4.26 -3.12 6.82
CA VAL A 327 -4.39 -1.81 6.19
C VAL A 327 -4.15 -1.94 4.70
N SER A 328 -5.08 -1.39 3.92
CA SER A 328 -4.99 -1.35 2.46
C SER A 328 -4.44 -0.01 1.97
N SER A 329 -3.78 -0.04 0.81
CA SER A 329 -3.23 1.13 0.10
C SER A 329 -2.41 2.03 1.03
N PRO A 330 -1.28 1.53 1.56
CA PRO A 330 -0.56 2.15 2.68
C PRO A 330 0.00 3.55 2.39
N TRP A 331 0.09 3.96 1.13
CA TRP A 331 0.47 5.31 0.71
C TRP A 331 -0.68 6.34 0.76
N GLY A 332 -1.94 5.89 0.92
CA GLY A 332 -3.05 6.78 1.23
C GLY A 332 -3.69 7.53 0.04
N GLU A 333 -3.36 7.23 -1.22
CA GLU A 333 -3.95 7.93 -2.39
C GLU A 333 -5.49 7.97 -2.39
N TYR A 334 -6.13 6.90 -1.92
CA TYR A 334 -7.61 6.81 -1.87
C TYR A 334 -8.24 7.95 -1.08
N TYR A 335 -7.50 8.56 -0.16
CA TYR A 335 -8.05 9.60 0.71
C TYR A 335 -8.46 10.84 -0.09
N ALA A 336 -7.86 11.09 -1.25
CA ALA A 336 -8.22 12.18 -2.16
C ALA A 336 -9.66 12.05 -2.69
N THR A 337 -10.11 10.82 -2.98
CA THR A 337 -11.33 10.54 -3.75
C THR A 337 -12.40 9.78 -2.98
N THR A 338 -12.03 9.06 -1.92
CA THR A 338 -12.95 8.25 -1.12
C THR A 338 -13.44 9.03 0.11
N PRO A 339 -14.71 9.44 0.17
CA PRO A 339 -15.30 10.05 1.36
C PRO A 339 -15.27 9.10 2.55
N ASN A 340 -15.24 9.63 3.77
CA ASN A 340 -15.28 8.85 5.02
C ASN A 340 -14.24 7.71 5.11
N SER A 341 -13.13 7.88 4.39
CA SER A 341 -11.90 7.10 4.53
C SER A 341 -10.97 7.75 5.56
N ILE A 342 -10.03 6.98 6.10
CA ILE A 342 -9.08 7.41 7.13
C ILE A 342 -7.67 7.18 6.60
N PRO A 343 -6.74 8.17 6.62
CA PRO A 343 -5.37 7.97 6.18
C PRO A 343 -4.70 6.78 6.89
N PRO A 344 -3.81 6.01 6.22
CA PRO A 344 -3.30 4.74 6.75
C PRO A 344 -2.63 4.85 8.13
N PHE A 345 -1.73 5.81 8.29
CA PHE A 345 -1.02 6.03 9.56
C PHE A 345 -1.98 6.45 10.68
N VAL A 346 -2.89 7.38 10.38
CA VAL A 346 -3.93 7.84 11.33
C VAL A 346 -4.80 6.66 11.77
N TYR A 347 -5.22 5.80 10.85
CA TYR A 347 -6.01 4.62 11.19
C TYR A 347 -5.25 3.68 12.13
N MET A 348 -3.97 3.38 11.84
CA MET A 348 -3.17 2.51 12.71
C MET A 348 -2.96 3.10 14.10
N ASP A 349 -2.62 4.38 14.18
CA ASP A 349 -2.41 5.09 15.44
C ASP A 349 -3.70 5.10 16.29
N MET A 350 -4.83 5.45 15.67
CA MET A 350 -6.13 5.51 16.35
C MET A 350 -6.63 4.12 16.79
N VAL A 351 -6.36 3.06 16.03
CA VAL A 351 -6.66 1.68 16.45
C VAL A 351 -5.85 1.29 17.69
N VAL A 352 -4.57 1.69 17.78
CA VAL A 352 -3.75 1.48 18.99
C VAL A 352 -4.30 2.28 20.18
N GLN A 353 -4.61 3.56 19.98
CA GLN A 353 -5.10 4.46 21.04
C GLN A 353 -6.51 4.09 21.53
N SER A 354 -7.35 3.50 20.68
CA SER A 354 -8.72 3.06 21.03
C SER A 354 -8.77 1.93 22.08
N GLY A 355 -7.63 1.37 22.50
CA GLY A 355 -7.58 0.25 23.42
C GLY A 355 -8.06 -1.08 22.81
N THR A 356 -8.16 -1.15 21.48
CA THR A 356 -8.51 -2.40 20.78
C THR A 356 -7.44 -3.47 21.08
N SER A 357 -7.88 -4.64 21.54
CA SER A 357 -6.99 -5.77 21.79
C SER A 357 -6.71 -6.52 20.48
N PHE A 358 -5.52 -6.33 19.91
CA PHE A 358 -5.00 -7.05 18.75
C PHE A 358 -3.47 -7.19 18.86
N ASP A 359 -2.90 -8.06 18.01
CA ASP A 359 -1.54 -8.54 18.20
C ASP A 359 -0.56 -7.95 17.17
N ALA A 360 -1.02 -7.60 15.95
CA ALA A 360 -0.18 -7.01 14.92
C ALA A 360 -0.96 -6.25 13.83
N PHE A 361 -0.24 -5.46 13.02
CA PHE A 361 -0.77 -4.88 11.79
C PHE A 361 -0.30 -5.66 10.55
N GLY A 362 -1.14 -5.68 9.51
CA GLY A 362 -0.80 -6.14 8.17
C GLY A 362 -0.82 -5.00 7.16
N LEU A 363 0.10 -4.96 6.21
CA LEU A 363 0.10 -4.04 5.08
C LEU A 363 -0.10 -4.80 3.77
N GLN A 364 -1.01 -4.30 2.93
CA GLN A 364 -1.16 -4.76 1.55
C GLN A 364 -0.30 -3.91 0.61
N MET A 365 0.67 -4.53 -0.06
CA MET A 365 1.58 -3.87 -1.01
C MET A 365 1.42 -4.54 -2.38
N ARG A 366 0.48 -4.02 -3.15
CA ARG A 366 0.18 -4.52 -4.49
C ARG A 366 0.68 -3.53 -5.52
N PHE A 367 1.07 -4.02 -6.68
CA PHE A 367 1.69 -3.22 -7.73
C PHE A 367 1.20 -3.65 -9.11
N GLY A 368 1.48 -2.82 -10.12
CA GLY A 368 1.32 -3.20 -11.53
C GLY A 368 0.03 -2.74 -12.20
N LYS A 369 -0.73 -1.84 -11.58
CA LYS A 369 -1.93 -1.26 -12.20
C LYS A 369 -2.02 0.23 -11.98
N ASP A 370 -2.68 0.92 -12.92
CA ASP A 370 -3.15 2.29 -12.70
C ASP A 370 -4.43 2.30 -11.86
N GLU A 371 -4.35 1.70 -10.67
CA GLU A 371 -5.40 1.66 -9.66
C GLU A 371 -4.80 2.20 -8.35
N VAL A 372 -5.62 2.87 -7.55
CA VAL A 372 -5.23 3.42 -6.25
C VAL A 372 -4.57 2.34 -5.36
N GLY A 373 -3.38 2.62 -4.85
CA GLY A 373 -2.58 1.67 -4.07
C GLY A 373 -1.86 0.59 -4.87
N MET A 374 -1.92 0.61 -6.21
CA MET A 374 -1.29 -0.38 -7.10
C MET A 374 -0.25 0.20 -8.08
N HIS A 375 0.04 1.50 -8.01
CA HIS A 375 1.06 2.14 -8.84
C HIS A 375 2.47 1.63 -8.52
N LEU A 376 3.33 1.52 -9.55
CA LEU A 376 4.73 1.14 -9.35
C LEU A 376 5.50 2.21 -8.59
N ARG A 377 6.39 1.78 -7.69
CA ARG A 377 7.23 2.65 -6.85
C ARG A 377 8.62 2.04 -6.73
N ASP A 378 9.63 2.90 -6.59
CA ASP A 378 11.01 2.49 -6.35
C ASP A 378 11.22 1.95 -4.91
N MET A 379 12.32 1.24 -4.71
CA MET A 379 12.68 0.61 -3.43
C MET A 379 12.92 1.63 -2.31
N MET A 380 13.32 2.87 -2.64
CA MET A 380 13.44 3.92 -1.64
C MET A 380 12.06 4.38 -1.17
N HIS A 381 11.07 4.52 -2.06
CA HIS A 381 9.68 4.80 -1.68
C HIS A 381 9.08 3.69 -0.81
N ILE A 382 9.36 2.43 -1.15
CA ILE A 382 8.90 1.27 -0.37
C ILE A 382 9.55 1.26 1.02
N SER A 383 10.87 1.38 1.10
CA SER A 383 11.60 1.43 2.39
C SER A 383 11.15 2.61 3.24
N SER A 384 11.02 3.79 2.63
CA SER A 384 10.54 5.02 3.27
C SER A 384 9.18 4.83 3.94
N LEU A 385 8.24 4.19 3.25
CA LEU A 385 6.91 3.90 3.77
C LEU A 385 6.97 2.96 4.98
N LEU A 386 7.78 1.90 4.89
CA LEU A 386 7.92 0.94 6.00
C LEU A 386 8.52 1.61 7.24
N ASP A 387 9.49 2.51 7.06
CA ASP A 387 10.09 3.28 8.15
C ASP A 387 9.07 4.24 8.79
N CYS A 388 8.14 4.82 8.02
CA CYS A 388 7.06 5.65 8.58
C CYS A 388 6.16 4.88 9.55
N PHE A 389 5.99 3.56 9.38
CA PHE A 389 5.20 2.73 10.31
C PHE A 389 6.02 2.12 11.45
N ALA A 390 7.36 2.23 11.42
CA ALA A 390 8.23 1.66 12.44
C ALA A 390 7.97 2.19 13.88
N PRO A 391 7.55 3.45 14.11
CA PRO A 391 7.24 3.95 15.46
C PRO A 391 5.98 3.33 16.09
N ILE A 392 5.12 2.66 15.30
CA ILE A 392 3.88 2.07 15.80
C ILE A 392 4.25 0.87 16.69
N ALA A 393 3.79 0.87 17.93
CA ALA A 393 4.13 -0.13 18.96
C ALA A 393 3.45 -1.51 18.76
N LYS A 394 3.44 -2.01 17.52
CA LYS A 394 2.90 -3.32 17.13
C LYS A 394 3.76 -3.94 16.04
N PRO A 395 3.95 -5.28 16.03
CA PRO A 395 4.56 -5.97 14.91
C PRO A 395 3.84 -5.66 13.59
N LEU A 396 4.63 -5.54 12.52
CA LEU A 396 4.15 -5.26 11.17
C LEU A 396 4.41 -6.45 10.26
N TYR A 397 3.37 -6.91 9.59
CA TYR A 397 3.42 -7.95 8.56
C TYR A 397 3.17 -7.31 7.20
N VAL A 398 3.89 -7.75 6.17
CA VAL A 398 3.45 -7.53 4.79
C VAL A 398 2.60 -8.74 4.41
N THR A 399 1.28 -8.58 4.49
CA THR A 399 0.32 -9.69 4.45
C THR A 399 -0.16 -10.02 3.05
N ASP A 400 0.04 -9.10 2.11
CA ASP A 400 -0.36 -9.27 0.72
C ASP A 400 0.63 -8.53 -0.18
N VAL A 401 1.39 -9.28 -0.97
CA VAL A 401 2.37 -8.73 -1.93
C VAL A 401 2.01 -9.25 -3.31
N GLU A 402 1.72 -8.33 -4.22
CA GLU A 402 1.45 -8.63 -5.62
C GLU A 402 2.38 -7.80 -6.48
N ILE A 403 3.27 -8.46 -7.22
CA ILE A 403 4.23 -7.83 -8.13
C ILE A 403 3.99 -8.43 -9.51
N PRO A 404 3.71 -7.61 -10.55
CA PRO A 404 3.52 -8.12 -11.90
C PRO A 404 4.83 -8.71 -12.44
N SER A 405 4.76 -9.87 -13.09
CA SER A 405 5.91 -10.48 -13.78
C SER A 405 6.14 -9.92 -15.18
N GLU A 406 5.15 -9.25 -15.76
CA GLU A 406 5.20 -8.66 -17.09
C GLU A 406 4.24 -7.45 -17.20
N ASN A 407 4.40 -6.66 -18.26
CA ASN A 407 3.47 -5.58 -18.57
C ASN A 407 2.15 -6.15 -19.10
N GLY A 408 1.03 -5.74 -18.52
CA GLY A 408 -0.29 -6.19 -18.97
C GLY A 408 -1.42 -5.28 -18.48
N LYS A 409 -2.66 -5.58 -18.89
CA LYS A 409 -3.86 -4.84 -18.44
C LYS A 409 -4.34 -5.25 -17.03
N GLY A 410 -3.75 -6.30 -16.43
CA GLY A 410 -4.17 -6.93 -15.16
C GLY A 410 -5.55 -7.61 -15.27
N LYS A 411 -6.04 -8.47 -14.38
CA LYS A 411 -5.64 -8.98 -13.05
C LYS A 411 -5.29 -10.50 -13.08
N PHE A 412 -5.44 -11.17 -14.22
CA PHE A 412 -5.05 -12.56 -14.56
C PHE A 412 -5.29 -12.78 -16.08
N SER A 413 -4.52 -12.19 -17.01
CA SER A 413 -4.80 -12.36 -18.46
C SER A 413 -4.12 -13.61 -19.04
N PRO A 414 -4.86 -14.58 -19.58
CA PRO A 414 -4.51 -15.24 -20.81
C PRO A 414 -5.27 -14.52 -21.94
N ASP A 415 -4.64 -13.51 -22.54
CA ASP A 415 -5.18 -12.57 -23.54
C ASP A 415 -6.23 -11.54 -23.08
#